data_AF-A0A962MPH4-F1
#
_entry.id   AF-A0A962MPH4-F1
#
_cell.length_a   1.000
_cell.length_b   1.000
_cell.length_c   1.000
_cell.angle_alpha   90.00
_cell.angle_beta   90.00
_cell.angle_gamma   90.00
#
_symmetry.space_group_name_H-M   'P 1'
#
loop_
_entity.id
_entity.type
_entity.pdbx_description
1 polymer ?
#
loop_
_entity_poly.entity_id
_entity_poly.type
_entity_poly.pdbx_seq_one_letter_code
_entity_poly.pdbx_strand_id
1 'polypeptide(L)'
;ITMDLAGMLDVDIAVLIVETDGDAIPHIQTTGITAVPEGTVNQWMGDKPVLLQDHINGIEAIYGGGATLVKSQILLHIGISMDTPPAILAFGSRDPDMFNETQATDQILFLARVIERCLRLWLSV
;
A
#
# COMPACT_ATOMS: atom_id res chain seq x y z
N ILE A 1 -9.47 9.03 4.54
CA ILE A 1 -8.57 7.95 5.02
C ILE A 1 -7.19 8.09 4.41
N THR A 2 -6.98 7.83 3.11
CA THR A 2 -5.63 7.83 2.54
C THR A 2 -4.94 9.20 2.56
N MET A 3 -5.65 10.28 2.21
CA MET A 3 -5.11 11.65 2.36
C MET A 3 -4.83 12.02 3.82
N ASP A 4 -5.75 11.68 4.74
CA ASP A 4 -5.56 11.95 6.17
C ASP A 4 -4.38 11.16 6.73
N LEU A 5 -4.24 9.90 6.31
CA LEU A 5 -3.16 9.00 6.71
C LEU A 5 -1.82 9.47 6.18
N ALA A 6 -1.78 9.99 4.95
CA ALA A 6 -0.58 10.59 4.37
C ALA A 6 -0.12 11.79 5.24
N GLY A 7 -1.04 12.69 5.60
CA GLY A 7 -0.74 13.81 6.49
C GLY A 7 -0.36 13.39 7.92
N MET A 8 -0.98 12.35 8.47
CA MET A 8 -0.68 11.85 9.83
C MET A 8 0.70 11.20 9.94
N LEU A 9 1.17 10.56 8.86
CA LEU A 9 2.46 9.87 8.80
C LEU A 9 3.57 10.72 8.16
N ASP A 10 3.25 11.96 7.80
CA ASP A 10 4.16 12.90 7.11
C ASP A 10 4.74 12.34 5.80
N VAL A 11 3.92 11.60 5.05
CA VAL A 11 4.26 11.04 3.73
C VAL A 11 3.54 11.79 2.61
N ASP A 12 4.12 11.79 1.42
CA ASP A 12 3.55 12.50 0.26
C ASP A 12 2.29 11.82 -0.30
N ILE A 13 2.21 10.50 -0.23
CA ILE A 13 1.10 9.74 -0.79
C ILE A 13 0.85 8.44 -0.04
N ALA A 14 -0.44 8.10 0.13
CA ALA A 14 -0.88 6.79 0.61
C ALA A 14 -1.89 6.19 -0.38
N VAL A 15 -1.71 4.91 -0.72
CA VAL A 15 -2.57 4.20 -1.68
C VAL A 15 -2.91 2.81 -1.15
N LEU A 16 -4.19 2.45 -1.19
CA LEU A 16 -4.66 1.09 -0.98
C LEU A 16 -4.75 0.39 -2.34
N ILE A 17 -3.96 -0.65 -2.53
CA ILE A 17 -3.96 -1.50 -3.71
C ILE A 17 -4.73 -2.77 -3.38
N VAL A 18 -5.68 -3.17 -4.23
CA VAL A 18 -6.50 -4.36 -4.02
C VAL A 18 -6.45 -5.24 -5.28
N GLU A 19 -6.24 -6.53 -5.11
CA GLU A 19 -6.34 -7.47 -6.22
C GLU A 19 -7.80 -7.67 -6.66
N THR A 20 -7.98 -7.97 -7.94
CA THR A 20 -9.29 -8.25 -8.54
C THR A 20 -9.16 -9.29 -9.64
N ASP A 21 -10.24 -10.05 -9.79
CA ASP A 21 -10.53 -11.13 -10.73
C ASP A 21 -10.63 -10.70 -12.20
N GLY A 22 -9.81 -9.72 -12.62
CA GLY A 22 -9.54 -9.38 -14.01
C GLY A 22 -10.65 -8.65 -14.77
N ASP A 23 -11.90 -8.66 -14.29
CA ASP A 23 -13.05 -7.95 -14.89
C ASP A 23 -13.25 -6.53 -14.31
N ALA A 24 -12.46 -6.17 -13.31
CA ALA A 24 -12.45 -4.80 -12.82
C ALA A 24 -11.78 -3.88 -13.83
N ILE A 25 -12.50 -2.81 -14.13
CA ILE A 25 -11.99 -1.70 -14.92
C ILE A 25 -10.73 -1.17 -14.20
N PRO A 26 -9.54 -1.17 -14.82
CA PRO A 26 -8.27 -0.73 -14.21
C PRO A 26 -8.22 0.78 -13.89
N HIS A 27 -9.38 1.45 -13.81
CA HIS A 27 -9.56 2.88 -13.67
C HIS A 27 -10.68 3.24 -12.66
N ILE A 28 -11.04 2.36 -11.71
CA ILE A 28 -11.70 2.83 -10.49
C ILE A 28 -10.65 3.60 -9.68
N GLN A 29 -10.33 4.81 -10.15
CA GLN A 29 -9.53 5.79 -9.43
C GLN A 29 -10.45 6.48 -8.42
N THR A 30 -10.96 5.72 -7.44
CA THR A 30 -11.33 6.37 -6.18
C THR A 30 -10.02 6.88 -5.59
N THR A 31 -9.95 8.16 -5.25
CA THR A 31 -8.68 8.77 -4.84
C THR A 31 -8.02 8.01 -3.69
N GLY A 32 -6.83 7.44 -3.96
CA GLY A 32 -6.08 6.63 -3.00
C GLY A 32 -6.45 5.14 -2.95
N ILE A 33 -7.27 4.63 -3.88
CA ILE A 33 -7.49 3.19 -4.07
C ILE A 33 -7.15 2.84 -5.52
N THR A 34 -6.42 1.76 -5.75
CA THR A 34 -6.12 1.23 -7.08
C THR A 34 -6.37 -0.27 -7.13
N ALA A 35 -6.86 -0.75 -8.28
CA ALA A 35 -7.13 -2.16 -8.50
C ALA A 35 -6.06 -2.75 -9.43
N VAL A 36 -5.54 -3.92 -9.09
CA VAL A 36 -4.50 -4.62 -9.87
C VAL A 36 -4.89 -6.06 -10.17
N PRO A 37 -4.38 -6.67 -11.25
CA PRO A 37 -4.66 -8.07 -11.53
C PRO A 37 -4.26 -9.00 -10.38
N GLU A 38 -4.98 -10.11 -10.23
CA GLU A 38 -4.65 -11.19 -9.29
C GLU A 38 -3.18 -11.63 -9.42
N GLY A 39 -2.53 -11.86 -8.27
CA GLY A 39 -1.12 -12.25 -8.16
C GLY A 39 -0.11 -11.10 -8.19
N THR A 40 -0.54 -9.86 -8.47
CA THR A 40 0.35 -8.68 -8.48
C THR A 40 0.95 -8.41 -7.10
N VAL A 41 0.19 -8.61 -6.02
CA VAL A 41 0.65 -8.39 -4.64
C VAL A 41 1.79 -9.34 -4.31
N ASN A 42 1.62 -10.62 -4.59
CA ASN A 42 2.67 -11.63 -4.40
C ASN A 42 3.89 -11.36 -5.29
N GLN A 43 3.70 -10.84 -6.51
CA GLN A 43 4.81 -10.48 -7.38
C GLN A 43 5.66 -9.34 -6.80
N TRP A 44 5.04 -8.34 -6.17
CA TRP A 44 5.76 -7.19 -5.61
C TRP A 44 6.35 -7.47 -4.23
N MET A 45 5.63 -8.19 -3.36
CA MET A 45 6.03 -8.35 -1.96
C MET A 45 6.61 -9.72 -1.63
N GLY A 46 6.33 -10.76 -2.44
CA GLY A 46 6.58 -12.15 -2.06
C GLY A 46 5.91 -12.47 -0.72
N ASP A 47 6.60 -13.22 0.15
CA ASP A 47 6.10 -13.59 1.48
C ASP A 47 6.37 -12.51 2.56
N LYS A 48 6.84 -11.32 2.17
CA LYS A 48 7.19 -10.27 3.14
C LYS A 48 5.93 -9.55 3.62
N PRO A 49 5.68 -9.44 4.94
CA PRO A 49 4.54 -8.67 5.46
C PRO A 49 4.72 -7.16 5.28
N VAL A 50 5.96 -6.71 5.16
CA VAL A 50 6.36 -5.32 4.94
C VAL A 50 7.59 -5.26 4.05
N LEU A 51 7.62 -4.29 3.14
CA LEU A 51 8.77 -3.99 2.29
C LEU A 51 9.08 -2.49 2.38
N LEU A 52 10.31 -2.16 2.77
CA LEU A 52 10.85 -0.80 2.74
C LEU A 52 11.81 -0.71 1.57
N GLN A 53 11.78 0.39 0.83
CA GLN A 53 12.71 0.62 -0.27
C GLN A 53 13.10 2.10 -0.33
N ASP A 54 14.40 2.37 -0.41
CA ASP A 54 14.98 3.68 -0.62
C ASP A 54 15.47 3.82 -2.07
N HIS A 55 15.74 5.06 -2.49
CA HIS A 55 16.36 5.37 -3.79
C HIS A 55 15.67 4.74 -5.02
N ILE A 56 14.36 4.56 -4.97
CA ILE A 56 13.58 3.93 -6.04
C ILE A 56 13.07 4.96 -7.06
N ASN A 57 12.48 4.43 -8.12
CA ASN A 57 11.48 5.15 -8.91
C ASN A 57 10.13 4.53 -8.60
N GLY A 58 9.16 5.34 -8.17
CA GLY A 58 7.81 4.87 -7.91
C GLY A 58 7.17 4.20 -9.13
N ILE A 59 6.27 3.27 -8.85
CA ILE A 59 5.56 2.48 -9.86
C ILE A 59 4.25 3.19 -10.23
N GLU A 60 4.01 3.40 -11.52
CA GLU A 60 2.79 4.08 -12.01
C GLU A 60 1.51 3.35 -11.59
N ALA A 61 1.51 2.01 -11.60
CA ALA A 61 0.39 1.20 -11.15
C ALA A 61 0.00 1.45 -9.67
N ILE A 62 0.94 1.91 -8.84
CA ILE A 62 0.70 2.25 -7.43
C ILE A 62 0.33 3.73 -7.30
N TYR A 63 1.15 4.63 -7.84
CA TYR A 63 1.09 6.06 -7.51
C TYR A 63 0.49 6.94 -8.61
N GLY A 64 0.09 6.35 -9.74
CA GLY A 64 -0.42 7.07 -10.90
C GLY A 64 0.53 8.17 -11.37
N GLY A 65 -0.02 9.35 -11.68
CA GLY A 65 0.78 10.50 -12.14
C GLY A 65 1.80 11.03 -11.14
N GLY A 66 1.76 10.61 -9.86
CA GLY A 66 2.75 10.95 -8.84
C GLY A 66 3.97 10.04 -8.79
N ALA A 67 3.98 8.93 -9.54
CA ALA A 67 4.99 7.88 -9.41
C ALA A 67 6.44 8.36 -9.58
N THR A 68 6.69 9.27 -10.50
CA THR A 68 8.05 9.80 -10.75
C THR A 68 8.60 10.63 -9.58
N LEU A 69 7.72 11.13 -8.72
CA LEU A 69 8.08 11.91 -7.54
C LEU A 69 8.42 11.01 -6.35
N VAL A 70 7.94 9.78 -6.31
CA VAL A 70 8.22 8.84 -5.21
C VAL A 70 9.64 8.30 -5.35
N LYS A 71 10.44 8.47 -4.29
CA LYS A 71 11.85 8.08 -4.18
C LYS A 71 12.14 7.11 -3.05
N SER A 72 11.23 6.98 -2.09
CA SER A 72 11.23 5.89 -1.12
C SER A 72 9.79 5.45 -0.82
N GLN A 73 9.63 4.22 -0.37
CA GLN A 73 8.30 3.67 -0.05
C GLN A 73 8.29 2.63 1.07
N ILE A 74 7.11 2.47 1.67
CA ILE A 74 6.71 1.30 2.45
C ILE A 74 5.55 0.63 1.72
N LEU A 75 5.63 -0.68 1.51
CA LEU A 75 4.50 -1.52 1.12
C LEU A 75 4.14 -2.44 2.31
N LEU A 76 2.87 -2.47 2.68
CA LEU A 76 2.35 -3.31 3.76
C LEU A 76 1.32 -4.28 3.21
N HIS A 77 1.50 -5.57 3.49
CA HIS A 77 0.47 -6.55 3.21
C HIS A 77 -0.71 -6.33 4.17
N ILE A 78 -1.94 -6.29 3.64
CA ILE A 78 -3.18 -6.12 4.41
C ILE A 78 -4.03 -7.38 4.27
N GLY A 79 -4.09 -8.18 5.34
CA GLY A 79 -4.90 -9.39 5.42
C GLY A 79 -6.28 -9.14 6.04
N ILE A 80 -7.33 -8.99 5.22
CA ILE A 80 -8.69 -8.71 5.70
C ILE A 80 -9.45 -10.00 6.08
N SER A 81 -9.43 -11.06 5.28
CA SER A 81 -9.96 -12.38 5.61
C SER A 81 -9.43 -13.43 4.61
N MET A 82 -9.79 -14.70 4.78
CA MET A 82 -9.46 -15.74 3.78
C MET A 82 -10.27 -15.60 2.48
N ASP A 83 -11.41 -14.91 2.54
CA ASP A 83 -12.35 -14.76 1.42
C ASP A 83 -12.21 -13.40 0.72
N THR A 84 -11.28 -12.56 1.16
CA THR A 84 -11.00 -11.25 0.56
C THR A 84 -9.75 -11.30 -0.29
N PRO A 85 -9.75 -10.61 -1.45
CA PRO A 85 -8.53 -10.48 -2.25
C PRO A 85 -7.37 -9.89 -1.45
N PRO A 86 -6.13 -10.30 -1.74
CA PRO A 86 -4.94 -9.67 -1.18
C PRO A 86 -4.93 -8.16 -1.45
N ALA A 87 -4.39 -7.41 -0.49
CA ALA A 87 -4.27 -5.97 -0.59
C ALA A 87 -2.93 -5.47 -0.06
N ILE A 88 -2.47 -4.33 -0.58
CA ILE A 88 -1.30 -3.60 -0.12
C ILE A 88 -1.72 -2.22 0.33
N LEU A 89 -1.19 -1.76 1.46
CA LEU A 89 -1.17 -0.34 1.79
C LEU A 89 0.23 0.22 1.50
N ALA A 90 0.31 1.11 0.52
CA ALA A 90 1.55 1.75 0.11
C ALA A 90 1.65 3.17 0.68
N PHE A 91 2.81 3.52 1.19
CA PHE A 91 3.21 4.88 1.54
C PHE A 91 4.39 5.28 0.66
N GLY A 92 4.32 6.44 0.03
CA GLY A 92 5.38 6.97 -0.82
C GLY A 92 5.86 8.33 -0.33
N SER A 93 7.17 8.55 -0.42
CA SER A 93 7.83 9.82 -0.10
C SER A 93 8.74 10.28 -1.24
N ARG A 94 8.88 11.59 -1.39
CA ARG A 94 9.85 12.25 -2.28
C ARG A 94 11.27 12.24 -1.72
N ASP A 95 11.41 12.07 -0.41
CA ASP A 95 12.70 11.93 0.24
C ASP A 95 13.22 10.49 0.03
N PRO A 96 14.34 10.28 -0.68
CA PRO A 96 14.89 8.95 -0.90
C PRO A 96 15.35 8.26 0.40
N ASP A 97 15.64 9.01 1.46
CA ASP A 97 16.21 8.49 2.70
C ASP A 97 15.14 8.24 3.79
N MET A 98 13.89 8.60 3.53
CA MET A 98 12.80 8.48 4.51
C MET A 98 12.53 7.02 4.90
N PHE A 99 12.58 6.09 3.94
CA PHE A 99 12.33 4.67 4.17
C PHE A 99 13.50 3.81 3.73
N ASN A 100 14.26 3.25 4.68
CA ASN A 100 15.40 2.39 4.39
C ASN A 100 15.19 0.96 4.93
N GLU A 101 15.81 -0.02 4.28
CA GLU A 101 15.62 -1.45 4.60
C GLU A 101 16.02 -1.84 6.03
N THR A 102 16.81 -1.01 6.73
CA THR A 102 17.29 -1.28 8.10
C THR A 102 16.41 -0.69 9.20
N GLN A 103 15.41 0.13 8.85
CA GLN A 103 14.51 0.73 9.83
C GLN A 103 13.66 -0.32 10.54
N ALA A 104 13.40 -0.06 11.83
CA ALA A 104 12.47 -0.87 12.61
C ALA A 104 11.04 -0.70 12.09
N THR A 105 10.36 -1.81 11.85
CA THR A 105 9.00 -1.82 11.26
C THR A 105 7.89 -2.07 12.28
N ASP A 106 8.20 -2.17 13.57
CA ASP A 106 7.23 -2.56 14.61
C ASP A 106 6.00 -1.65 14.67
N GLN A 107 6.20 -0.34 14.64
CA GLN A 107 5.12 0.64 14.70
C GLN A 107 4.22 0.58 13.47
N ILE A 108 4.83 0.39 12.30
CA ILE A 108 4.12 0.32 11.03
C ILE A 108 3.34 -1.00 10.90
N LEU A 109 3.92 -2.11 11.35
CA LEU A 109 3.22 -3.40 11.43
C LEU A 109 2.06 -3.34 12.43
N PHE A 110 2.23 -2.64 13.56
CA PHE A 110 1.11 -2.38 14.49
C PHE A 110 -0.01 -1.60 13.81
N LEU A 111 0.33 -0.52 13.09
CA LEU A 111 -0.65 0.26 12.33
C LEU A 111 -1.38 -0.59 11.29
N ALA A 112 -0.66 -1.43 10.53
CA ALA A 112 -1.24 -2.35 9.56
C ALA A 112 -2.31 -3.23 10.21
N ARG A 113 -2.01 -3.83 11.37
CA ARG A 113 -2.96 -4.67 12.12
C ARG A 113 -4.20 -3.91 12.62
N VAL A 114 -4.03 -2.64 13.01
CA VAL A 114 -5.16 -1.78 13.38
C VAL A 114 -6.05 -1.52 12.15
N ILE A 115 -5.45 -1.21 11.01
CA ILE A 115 -6.17 -0.97 9.76
C ILE A 115 -6.90 -2.24 9.31
N GLU A 116 -6.26 -3.40 9.31
CA GLU A 116 -6.88 -4.70 9.03
C GLU A 116 -8.10 -4.94 9.91
N ARG A 117 -8.00 -4.65 11.22
CA ARG A 117 -9.11 -4.80 12.15
C ARG A 117 -10.27 -3.85 11.85
N CYS A 118 -9.97 -2.60 11.49
CA CYS A 118 -10.98 -1.64 11.09
C CYS A 118 -11.69 -2.06 9.79
N LEU A 119 -10.94 -2.56 8.80
CA LEU A 119 -11.49 -3.04 7.53
C LEU A 119 -12.40 -4.26 7.73
N ARG A 120 -11.98 -5.22 8.55
CA ARG A 120 -12.79 -6.38 8.96
C ARG A 120 -14.14 -5.97 9.56
N LEU A 121 -14.11 -5.06 10.53
CA LEU A 121 -15.33 -4.55 11.16
C LEU A 121 -16.26 -3.83 10.17
N TRP A 122 -15.70 -3.04 9.24
CA TRP A 122 -16.49 -2.34 8.25
C TRP A 122 -17.14 -3.28 7.23
N LEU A 123 -16.41 -4.31 6.79
CA LEU A 123 -16.91 -5.36 5.89
C LEU A 123 -17.80 -6.39 6.59
N SER A 124 -17.97 -6.29 7.91
CA SER A 124 -18.72 -7.25 8.73
C SER A 124 -18.17 -8.68 8.67
N VAL A 125 -16.83 -8.81 8.59
CA VAL A 125 -16.08 -10.07 8.55
C VAL A 125 -15.06 -10.22 9.69
#